data_AF-A0A6A4N4Y8-F1
#
_entry.id   AF-A0A6A4N4Y8-F1
#
_cell.length_a   1.000
_cell.length_b   1.000
_cell.length_c   1.000
_cell.angle_alpha   90.00
_cell.angle_beta   90.00
_cell.angle_gamma   90.00
#
_symmetry.space_group_name_H-M   'P 1'
#
loop_
_entity.id
_entity.type
_entity.pdbx_description
1 polymer ?
#
loop_
_entity_poly.entity_id
_entity_poly.type
_entity_poly.pdbx_seq_one_letter_code
_entity_poly.pdbx_strand_id
1 'polypeptide(L)'
;MRISWFTIIPTPATVQYGLTPSADSFNATGVTDSYRYMTFYSGPVHNVVIGPLNPNTIYYYRMGDSTKIYTMKTPPSQFPIKFAVVGKSLKTNYNKIYFFALIEIFFGMYKFTYKENKMYPPSDLVD
;
A
#
# COMPACT_ATOMS: atom_id res chain seq x y z
N MET A 1 -7.77 7.76 -7.45
CA MET A 1 -7.37 6.89 -6.31
C MET A 1 -5.88 6.68 -6.38
N ARG A 2 -5.11 6.81 -5.29
CA ARG A 2 -3.64 6.66 -5.34
C ARG A 2 -3.20 5.33 -4.75
N ILE A 3 -2.36 4.61 -5.48
CA ILE A 3 -1.74 3.36 -5.06
C ILE A 3 -0.24 3.60 -5.02
N SER A 4 0.37 3.30 -3.88
CA SER A 4 1.79 3.50 -3.65
C SER A 4 2.42 2.26 -3.03
N TRP A 5 3.63 1.93 -3.46
CA TRP A 5 4.38 0.79 -2.93
C TRP A 5 5.90 1.02 -3.07
N PHE A 6 6.66 0.23 -2.32
CA PHE A 6 8.12 0.21 -2.38
C PHE A 6 8.59 -1.09 -3.04
N THR A 7 9.72 -1.04 -3.74
CA THR A 7 10.42 -2.24 -4.20
C THR A 7 11.89 -2.19 -3.81
N ILE A 8 12.55 -3.35 -3.81
CA ILE A 8 14.01 -3.43 -3.60
C ILE A 8 14.72 -3.15 -4.92
N ILE A 9 14.23 -3.74 -6.01
CA ILE A 9 14.73 -3.55 -7.37
C ILE A 9 13.79 -2.65 -8.17
N PRO A 10 14.28 -1.90 -9.18
CA PRO A 10 13.42 -1.13 -10.07
C PRO A 10 12.39 -2.01 -10.76
N THR A 11 11.14 -1.55 -10.74
CA THR A 11 10.01 -2.13 -11.48
C THR A 11 9.22 -0.99 -12.11
N PRO A 12 8.38 -1.26 -13.13
CA PRO A 12 7.48 -0.24 -13.65
C PRO A 12 6.52 0.28 -12.56
N ALA A 13 6.31 1.60 -12.51
CA ALA A 13 5.22 2.21 -11.75
C ALA A 13 3.90 2.09 -12.52
N THR A 14 3.44 0.86 -12.74
CA THR A 14 2.18 0.58 -13.43
C THR A 14 1.19 -0.08 -12.48
N VAL A 15 -0.09 0.19 -12.70
CA VAL A 15 -1.18 -0.52 -12.01
C VAL A 15 -2.16 -0.99 -13.05
N GLN A 16 -2.33 -2.31 -13.11
CA GLN A 16 -3.42 -2.94 -13.83
C GLN A 16 -4.60 -3.10 -12.87
N TYR A 17 -5.80 -2.73 -13.28
CA TYR A 17 -6.98 -2.83 -12.44
C TYR A 17 -8.25 -3.16 -13.23
N GLY A 18 -9.25 -3.70 -12.55
CA GLY A 18 -10.52 -4.08 -13.17
C GLY A 18 -11.59 -4.48 -12.17
N LEU A 19 -12.77 -4.81 -12.69
CA LEU A 19 -13.92 -5.27 -11.90
C LEU A 19 -13.88 -6.79 -11.65
N THR A 20 -13.02 -7.51 -12.37
CA THR A 20 -12.81 -8.95 -12.25
C THR A 20 -11.49 -9.24 -11.54
N PRO A 21 -11.34 -10.42 -10.90
CA PRO A 21 -10.10 -10.82 -10.24
C PRO A 21 -8.85 -10.80 -11.12
N SER A 22 -9.01 -10.90 -12.44
CA SER A 22 -7.89 -10.79 -13.38
C SER A 22 -7.21 -9.41 -13.34
N ALA A 23 -7.94 -8.35 -12.98
CA ALA A 23 -7.44 -6.97 -12.90
C ALA A 23 -6.85 -6.43 -14.23
N ASP A 24 -7.30 -6.96 -15.37
CA ASP A 24 -6.70 -6.68 -16.69
C ASP A 24 -7.50 -5.67 -17.54
N SER A 25 -8.56 -5.10 -16.98
CA SER A 25 -9.48 -4.23 -17.73
C SER A 25 -8.89 -2.87 -18.07
N PHE A 26 -8.05 -2.34 -17.18
CA PHE A 26 -7.48 -1.00 -17.29
C PHE A 26 -6.02 -1.02 -16.85
N ASN A 27 -5.25 -0.06 -17.34
CA ASN A 27 -3.87 0.15 -16.94
C ASN A 27 -3.62 1.64 -16.68
N ALA A 28 -2.88 1.95 -15.63
CA ALA A 28 -2.43 3.30 -15.29
C ALA A 28 -0.92 3.28 -15.08
N THR A 29 -0.25 4.33 -15.55
CA THR A 29 1.18 4.55 -15.32
C THR A 29 1.33 5.73 -14.37
N GLY A 30 2.28 5.62 -13.44
CA GLY A 30 2.61 6.68 -12.51
C GLY A 30 4.10 7.00 -12.52
N VAL A 31 4.58 7.44 -11.36
CA VAL A 31 5.96 7.91 -11.19
C VAL A 31 6.69 7.02 -10.18
N THR A 32 7.99 6.89 -10.37
CA THR A 32 8.89 6.22 -9.43
C THR A 32 9.87 7.25 -8.89
N ASP A 33 9.89 7.40 -7.57
CA ASP A 33 10.81 8.27 -6.84
C ASP A 33 11.73 7.44 -5.94
N SER A 34 12.63 8.11 -5.23
CA SER A 34 13.38 7.51 -4.12
C SER A 34 13.86 8.60 -3.17
N TYR A 35 14.17 8.22 -1.93
CA TYR A 35 14.78 9.14 -0.97
C TYR A 35 15.98 8.51 -0.26
N ARG A 36 16.84 9.38 0.27
CA ARG A 36 18.00 9.01 1.08
C ARG A 36 17.98 9.78 2.39
N TYR A 37 18.40 9.11 3.45
CA TYR A 37 18.62 9.72 4.75
C TYR A 37 19.90 9.15 5.35
N MET A 38 20.95 9.97 5.44
CA MET A 38 22.30 9.50 5.77
C MET A 38 22.74 8.36 4.82
N THR A 39 23.04 7.18 5.36
CA THR A 39 23.40 5.97 4.61
C THR A 39 22.19 5.15 4.17
N PHE A 40 20.99 5.47 4.67
CA PHE A 40 19.78 4.75 4.29
C PHE A 40 19.29 5.18 2.91
N TYR A 41 18.92 4.19 2.11
CA TYR A 41 18.25 4.37 0.83
C TYR A 41 16.90 3.64 0.85
N SER A 42 15.83 4.34 0.44
CA SER A 42 14.47 3.81 0.50
C SER A 42 14.18 2.68 -0.48
N GLY A 43 15.02 2.50 -1.51
CA GLY A 43 14.60 1.79 -2.72
C GLY A 43 13.62 2.62 -3.57
N PRO A 44 13.24 2.11 -4.75
CA PRO A 44 12.20 2.71 -5.57
C PRO A 44 10.84 2.83 -4.86
N VAL A 45 10.23 4.00 -4.96
CA VAL A 45 8.91 4.34 -4.41
C VAL A 45 7.98 4.66 -5.56
N HIS A 46 6.98 3.82 -5.77
CA HIS A 46 6.05 3.95 -6.89
C HIS A 46 4.79 4.66 -6.43
N ASN A 47 4.29 5.58 -7.25
CA ASN A 47 3.08 6.35 -7.00
C ASN A 47 2.24 6.39 -8.27
N VAL A 48 1.10 5.70 -8.25
CA VAL A 48 0.20 5.61 -9.41
C VAL A 48 -1.19 6.12 -9.04
N VAL A 49 -1.77 6.96 -9.90
CA VAL A 49 -3.14 7.43 -9.77
C VAL A 49 -4.02 6.69 -10.77
N ILE A 50 -5.02 5.95 -10.27
CA ILE A 50 -6.00 5.24 -11.09
C ILE A 50 -7.35 5.98 -11.10
N GLY A 51 -8.08 5.86 -12.22
CA GLY A 51 -9.43 6.40 -12.39
C GLY A 51 -9.67 7.01 -13.77
N PRO A 52 -10.88 7.55 -14.02
CA PRO A 52 -12.01 7.67 -13.08
C PRO A 52 -12.58 6.32 -12.64
N LEU A 53 -13.10 6.23 -11.41
CA LEU A 53 -13.65 5.00 -10.83
C LEU A 53 -15.13 5.19 -10.46
N ASN A 54 -15.91 4.13 -10.57
CA ASN A 54 -17.30 4.11 -10.11
C ASN A 54 -17.37 4.13 -8.58
N PRO A 55 -18.32 4.85 -7.97
CA PRO A 55 -18.52 4.83 -6.52
C PRO A 55 -19.03 3.46 -6.03
N ASN A 56 -18.85 3.17 -4.75
CA ASN A 56 -19.32 1.94 -4.07
C ASN A 56 -18.96 0.62 -4.77
N THR A 57 -17.85 0.58 -5.51
CA THR A 57 -17.49 -0.50 -6.42
C THR A 57 -16.19 -1.17 -5.96
N ILE A 58 -16.15 -2.50 -6.04
CA ILE A 58 -14.95 -3.29 -5.75
C ILE A 58 -14.11 -3.36 -7.02
N TYR A 59 -12.84 -2.99 -6.88
CA TYR A 59 -11.82 -3.12 -7.92
C TYR A 59 -10.75 -4.09 -7.45
N TYR A 60 -10.27 -4.91 -8.38
CA TYR A 60 -9.08 -5.74 -8.25
C TYR A 60 -7.92 -5.03 -8.92
N TYR A 61 -6.73 -5.12 -8.37
CA TYR A 61 -5.54 -4.49 -8.95
C TYR A 61 -4.26 -5.27 -8.72
N ARG A 62 -3.29 -5.07 -9.61
CA ARG A 62 -1.90 -5.56 -9.55
C ARG A 62 -0.95 -4.38 -9.72
N MET A 63 0.21 -4.47 -9.08
CA MET A 63 1.22 -3.40 -9.05
C MET A 63 2.49 -3.86 -9.75
N GLY A 64 2.99 -3.06 -10.68
CA GLY A 64 4.16 -3.37 -11.49
C GLY A 64 4.08 -4.77 -12.08
N ASP A 65 5.15 -5.55 -11.90
CA ASP A 65 5.27 -6.92 -12.40
C ASP A 65 4.76 -7.97 -11.40
N SER A 66 4.06 -7.55 -10.33
CA SER A 66 3.56 -8.48 -9.32
C SER A 66 2.41 -9.33 -9.84
N THR A 67 2.50 -10.64 -9.64
CA THR A 67 1.39 -11.57 -9.89
C THR A 67 0.33 -11.54 -8.79
N LYS A 68 0.61 -10.84 -7.67
CA LYS A 68 -0.31 -10.78 -6.54
C LYS A 68 -1.41 -9.75 -6.81
N ILE A 69 -2.65 -10.22 -6.64
CA ILE A 69 -3.86 -9.39 -6.80
C ILE A 69 -4.32 -8.88 -5.44
N TYR A 70 -4.72 -7.63 -5.42
CA TYR A 70 -5.27 -6.92 -4.28
C TYR A 70 -6.67 -6.42 -4.60
N THR A 71 -7.43 -6.06 -3.55
CA THR A 71 -8.78 -5.52 -3.71
C THR A 71 -8.94 -4.23 -2.93
N MET A 72 -9.73 -3.33 -3.50
CA MET A 72 -10.12 -2.07 -2.87
C MET A 72 -11.57 -1.76 -3.23
N LYS A 73 -12.28 -1.09 -2.32
CA LYS A 73 -13.66 -0.64 -2.55
C LYS A 73 -13.70 0.88 -2.53
N THR A 74 -14.22 1.48 -3.59
CA THR A 74 -14.43 2.94 -3.64
C THR A 74 -15.53 3.35 -2.65
N PRO A 75 -15.45 4.56 -2.07
CA PRO A 75 -16.50 5.06 -1.20
C PRO A 75 -17.82 5.24 -1.97
N PRO A 76 -18.98 5.20 -1.28
CA PRO A 76 -20.24 5.60 -1.90
C PRO A 76 -20.23 7.10 -2.22
N SER A 77 -20.97 7.50 -3.25
CA SER A 77 -21.12 8.90 -3.66
C SER A 77 -22.07 9.69 -2.75
N GLN A 78 -22.80 9.00 -1.87
CA GLN A 78 -23.77 9.56 -0.94
C GLN A 78 -23.54 9.00 0.47
N PHE A 79 -23.97 9.77 1.47
CA PHE A 79 -23.95 9.36 2.86
C PHE A 79 -24.94 8.21 3.13
N PRO A 80 -24.69 7.37 4.15
CA PRO A 80 -23.64 7.50 5.18
C PRO A 80 -22.28 6.92 4.75
N ILE A 81 -21.19 7.60 5.15
CA ILE A 81 -19.81 7.11 5.03
C ILE A 81 -19.29 6.81 6.43
N LYS A 82 -18.75 5.61 6.64
CA LYS A 82 -18.15 5.20 7.91
C LYS A 82 -16.65 5.36 7.85
N PHE A 83 -16.10 6.14 8.78
CA PHE A 83 -14.66 6.34 8.92
C PHE A 83 -14.17 5.60 10.17
N ALA A 84 -13.06 4.91 10.04
CA ALA A 84 -12.28 4.45 11.18
C ALA A 84 -11.30 5.56 11.57
N VAL A 85 -11.26 5.91 12.86
CA VAL A 85 -10.28 6.83 13.41
C VAL A 85 -9.35 6.03 14.31
N VAL A 86 -8.06 6.05 13.99
CA VAL A 86 -7.01 5.36 14.76
C VAL A 86 -5.95 6.40 15.10
N GLY A 87 -5.51 6.41 16.35
CA GLY A 87 -4.42 7.26 16.83
C GLY A 87 -3.59 6.50 17.84
N LYS A 88 -2.27 6.70 17.81
CA LYS A 88 -1.33 6.13 18.77
C LYS A 88 -0.83 7.24 19.70
N SER A 89 -1.02 7.06 21.00
CA SER A 89 -0.29 7.84 21.99
C SER A 89 1.09 7.23 22.18
N LEU A 90 2.14 8.01 21.91
CA LEU A 90 3.53 7.57 22.07
C LEU A 90 3.94 7.65 23.55
N LYS A 91 3.52 6.68 24.36
CA LYS A 91 4.11 6.41 25.68
C LYS A 91 4.72 5.01 25.68
N THR A 92 6.04 4.97 25.75
CA THR A 92 6.87 3.76 25.65
C THR A 92 7.01 3.08 27.01
N ASN A 93 6.78 1.77 27.07
CA ASN A 93 7.66 0.80 27.73
C ASN A 93 7.27 -0.62 27.33
N TYR A 94 8.29 -1.46 27.22
CA TYR A 94 8.35 -2.67 26.39
C TYR A 94 7.42 -3.82 26.83
N ASN A 95 6.77 -4.44 25.83
CA ASN A 95 6.74 -5.89 25.52
C ASN A 95 5.34 -6.36 25.06
N LYS A 96 5.31 -6.94 23.86
CA LYS A 96 4.16 -7.51 23.13
C LYS A 96 3.05 -6.53 22.76
N ILE A 97 3.16 -5.99 21.55
CA ILE A 97 2.03 -5.38 20.85
C ILE A 97 1.26 -6.52 20.16
N TYR A 98 0.07 -6.86 20.68
CA TYR A 98 -0.94 -7.51 19.85
C TYR A 98 -1.25 -6.55 18.71
N PHE A 99 -1.19 -7.04 17.47
CA PHE A 99 -1.43 -6.28 16.25
C PHE A 99 -2.89 -5.77 16.19
N PHE A 100 -3.19 -4.70 16.92
CA PHE A 100 -4.07 -3.63 16.45
C PHE A 100 -3.22 -2.41 16.01
N ALA A 101 -2.00 -2.69 15.54
CA ALA A 101 -1.13 -1.73 14.88
C ALA A 101 -1.54 -1.64 13.40
N LEU A 102 -2.68 -1.02 13.13
CA LEU A 102 -3.03 -0.56 11.78
C LEU A 102 -2.15 0.65 11.47
N ILE A 103 -1.12 0.40 10.65
CA ILE A 103 -0.56 1.27 9.62
C ILE A 103 -0.21 2.69 10.07
N GLU A 104 1.10 2.90 10.18
CA GLU A 104 1.75 4.22 10.21
C GLU A 104 1.22 5.15 9.11
N ILE A 105 1.10 6.40 9.50
CA ILE A 105 0.36 7.48 8.85
C ILE A 105 0.89 7.78 7.45
N PHE A 106 0.03 7.65 6.45
CA PHE A 106 0.05 8.52 5.27
C PHE A 106 -1.37 9.00 5.00
N PHE A 107 -1.55 10.32 4.97
CA PHE A 107 -2.78 10.97 4.53
C PHE A 107 -3.16 10.44 3.15
N GLY A 108 -4.27 9.71 3.05
CA GLY A 108 -4.74 9.16 1.78
C GLY A 108 -5.46 7.83 1.92
N MET A 109 -6.48 7.76 2.77
CA MET A 109 -7.71 6.99 2.56
C MET A 109 -7.59 5.61 1.83
N TYR A 110 -6.87 4.60 2.33
CA TYR A 110 -6.97 3.21 1.81
C TYR A 110 -6.90 2.08 2.85
N LYS A 111 -7.68 1.02 2.60
CA LYS A 111 -7.78 -0.24 3.36
C LYS A 111 -6.80 -1.26 2.79
N PHE A 112 -5.94 -1.85 3.62
CA PHE A 112 -5.01 -2.92 3.23
C PHE A 112 -5.48 -4.29 3.74
N THR A 113 -5.39 -5.32 2.91
CA THR A 113 -5.54 -6.73 3.29
C THR A 113 -4.14 -7.34 3.43
N TYR A 114 -3.83 -7.94 4.59
CA TYR A 114 -2.51 -8.52 4.88
C TYR A 114 -2.50 -10.06 4.73
N LYS A 115 -1.36 -10.62 4.31
CA LYS A 115 -1.00 -12.04 4.39
C LYS A 115 0.43 -12.11 4.92
N GLU A 116 0.65 -12.78 6.06
CA GLU A 116 1.95 -12.92 6.72
C GLU A 116 2.98 -13.58 5.81
N ASN A 117 4.14 -12.95 5.65
CA ASN A 117 5.40 -13.62 5.38
C ASN A 117 6.42 -13.08 6.38
N LYS A 118 6.99 -13.96 7.21
CA LYS A 118 8.00 -13.60 8.21
C LYS A 118 9.29 -13.17 7.50
N MET A 119 9.81 -12.00 7.82
CA MET A 119 11.15 -11.55 7.43
C MET A 119 11.99 -11.43 8.70
N TYR A 120 13.05 -12.23 8.80
CA TYR A 120 14.02 -12.11 9.89
C TYR A 120 14.94 -10.90 9.62
N PRO A 121 15.40 -10.19 10.65
CA PRO A 121 16.39 -9.13 10.49
C PRO A 121 17.73 -9.72 9.96
N PRO A 122 18.49 -8.97 9.14
CA PRO A 122 19.84 -9.36 8.75
C PRO A 122 20.70 -9.52 10.02
N SER A 123 21.38 -10.66 10.11
CA SER A 123 22.34 -11.00 11.15
C SER A 123 23.33 -9.87 11.40
N ASP A 124 23.55 -9.57 12.67
CA ASP A 124 24.63 -8.73 13.18
C ASP A 124 25.96 -9.15 12.54
N LEU A 125 26.49 -8.32 11.65
CA LEU A 125 27.90 -8.34 11.27
C LEU A 125 28.63 -7.54 12.35
N VAL A 126 29.20 -8.26 13.31
CA VAL A 126 30.30 -7.80 14.15
C VAL A 126 31.44 -8.78 13.89
N ASP A 127 32.61 -8.21 13.55
CA ASP A 127 33.87 -8.91 13.24
C ASP A 127 34.28 -9.95 14.30
#